data_AF-A0A9E1XY75-F1
#
_entry.id   AF-A0A9E1XY75-F1
#
_cell.length_a   1.000
_cell.length_b   1.000
_cell.length_c   1.000
_cell.angle_alpha   90.00
_cell.angle_beta   90.00
_cell.angle_gamma   90.00
#
_symmetry.space_group_name_H-M   'P 1'
#
loop_
_entity.id
_entity.type
_entity.pdbx_description
1 polymer ?
#
loop_
_entity_poly.entity_id
_entity_poly.type
_entity_poly.pdbx_seq_one_letter_code
_entity_poly.pdbx_strand_id
1 'polypeptide(L)' 'MNDNPVEKNLGEQPIAGIIAEHKLAAGDLVSASTENITFKMVSRACKGRRLTPHVQQKICNALNAASGKTFAIRDLFSY' A
#
# COMPACT_ATOMS: atom_id res chain seq x y z
N MET A 1 26.99 11.22 16.25
CA MET A 1 25.80 11.71 16.95
C MET A 1 24.68 11.91 15.93
N ASN A 2 23.57 11.22 16.17
CA ASN A 2 22.20 11.38 15.62
C ASN A 2 21.96 11.18 14.11
N ASP A 3 21.98 9.92 13.66
CA ASP A 3 21.04 9.48 12.62
C ASP A 3 19.82 8.92 13.36
N ASN A 4 18.73 9.69 13.41
CA ASN A 4 17.44 9.22 13.91
C ASN A 4 16.56 8.88 12.68
N PRO A 5 16.54 7.64 12.16
CA PRO A 5 15.66 7.25 11.05
C PRO A 5 14.29 6.76 11.55
N VAL A 6 13.74 7.40 12.57
CA VAL A 6 12.40 7.13 13.10
C VAL A 6 11.80 8.52 13.25
N GLU A 7 10.87 8.97 12.40
CA GLU A 7 9.46 9.08 12.81
C GLU A 7 8.62 9.60 11.61
N LYS A 8 8.53 8.80 10.54
CA LYS A 8 7.48 8.95 9.50
C LYS A 8 6.91 7.60 9.07
N ASN A 9 6.93 6.62 9.97
CA ASN A 9 6.06 5.45 9.85
C ASN A 9 4.83 5.82 10.68
N LEU A 10 3.67 6.04 10.04
CA LEU A 10 2.39 6.29 10.71
C LEU A 10 1.87 5.03 11.46
N GLY A 11 2.77 4.17 11.97
CA GLY A 11 2.49 2.79 12.30
C GLY A 11 2.33 1.91 11.06
N GLU A 12 2.09 0.61 11.30
CA GLU A 12 1.70 -0.33 10.26
C GLU A 12 0.35 0.11 9.68
N GLN A 13 0.33 0.44 8.38
CA GLN A 13 -0.94 0.78 7.73
C GLN A 13 -1.77 -0.48 7.55
N PRO A 14 -3.11 -0.38 7.59
CA PRO A 14 -3.98 -1.53 7.43
C PRO A 14 -3.75 -2.25 6.09
N ILE A 15 -3.28 -1.55 5.04
CA ILE A 15 -2.83 -2.19 3.80
C ILE A 15 -1.75 -3.27 4.01
N ALA A 16 -0.80 -3.09 4.93
CA ALA A 16 0.24 -4.08 5.19
C ALA A 16 -0.37 -5.38 5.74
N GLY A 17 -1.33 -5.24 6.68
CA GLY A 17 -2.09 -6.35 7.24
C GLY A 17 -2.94 -7.05 6.17
N ILE A 18 -3.66 -6.29 5.34
CA ILE A 18 -4.52 -6.84 4.29
C ILE A 18 -3.68 -7.61 3.25
N ILE A 19 -2.54 -7.06 2.83
CA ILE A 19 -1.63 -7.73 1.90
C ILE A 19 -1.11 -9.05 2.50
N ALA A 20 -0.71 -9.05 3.78
CA ALA A 20 -0.23 -10.24 4.47
C ALA A 20 -1.34 -11.29 4.67
N GLU A 21 -2.55 -10.86 5.07
CA GLU A 21 -3.73 -11.71 5.27
C GLU A 21 -4.13 -12.41 3.95
N HIS A 22 -4.07 -11.67 2.85
CA HIS A 22 -4.36 -12.19 1.52
C HIS A 22 -3.19 -12.96 0.88
N LYS A 23 -2.06 -13.09 1.57
CA LYS A 23 -0.81 -13.69 1.04
C LYS A 23 -0.36 -13.07 -0.29
N LEU A 24 -0.68 -11.80 -0.50
CA LEU A 24 -0.30 -11.06 -1.70
C LEU A 24 1.11 -10.49 -1.52
N ALA A 25 1.87 -10.45 -2.60
CA ALA A 25 3.15 -9.75 -2.64
C ALA A 25 3.01 -8.42 -3.38
N ALA A 26 3.92 -7.49 -3.14
CA ALA A 26 3.97 -6.24 -3.90
C ALA A 26 4.04 -6.47 -5.41
N GLY A 27 4.68 -7.57 -5.85
CA GLY A 27 4.72 -7.96 -7.26
C GLY A 27 3.39 -8.44 -7.81
N ASP A 28 2.58 -9.09 -6.98
CA ASP A 28 1.25 -9.54 -7.38
C ASP A 28 0.33 -8.36 -7.62
N LEU A 29 0.35 -7.37 -6.71
CA LEU A 29 -0.37 -6.10 -6.91
C LEU A 29 0.09 -5.38 -8.18
N VAL A 30 1.40 -5.29 -8.42
CA VAL A 30 1.94 -4.62 -9.62
C VAL A 30 1.55 -5.36 -10.89
N SER A 31 1.52 -6.69 -10.86
CA SER A 31 1.13 -7.53 -12.00
C SER A 31 -0.37 -7.50 -12.26
N ALA A 32 -1.20 -7.44 -11.22
CA ALA A 32 -2.65 -7.38 -11.31
C ALA A 32 -3.17 -5.96 -11.59
N SER A 33 -2.39 -4.92 -11.31
CA SER A 33 -2.81 -3.54 -11.54
C SER A 33 -2.76 -3.20 -13.03
N THR A 34 -3.87 -2.67 -13.53
CA THR A 34 -3.95 -2.04 -14.85
C THR A 34 -3.33 -0.63 -14.88
N GLU A 35 -3.02 -0.06 -13.72
CA GLU A 35 -2.38 1.23 -13.61
C GLU A 35 -0.87 1.06 -13.36
N ASN A 36 -0.04 1.91 -13.97
CA ASN A 36 1.42 1.87 -13.79
C ASN A 36 1.79 2.18 -12.32
N ILE A 37 1.84 1.14 -11.50
CA ILE A 37 2.37 1.16 -10.14
C ILE A 37 3.70 0.42 -10.07
N THR A 38 4.54 0.82 -9.12
CA THR A 38 5.86 0.22 -8.93
C THR A 38 5.97 -0.47 -7.58
N PHE A 39 6.84 -1.47 -7.47
CA PHE A 39 7.18 -2.15 -6.22
C PHE A 39 7.56 -1.15 -5.10
N LYS A 40 8.24 -0.04 -5.47
CA LYS A 40 8.56 1.05 -4.54
C LYS A 40 7.30 1.73 -4.01
N MET A 41 6.28 1.99 -4.82
CA MET A 41 5.03 2.60 -4.37
C MET A 41 4.31 1.71 -3.34
N VAL A 42 4.18 0.41 -3.63
CA VAL A 42 3.55 -0.55 -2.70
C VAL A 42 4.35 -0.67 -1.40
N SER A 43 5.67 -0.77 -1.50
CA SER A 43 6.55 -0.80 -0.32
C SER A 43 6.43 0.47 0.53
N ARG A 44 6.23 1.64 -0.09
CA ARG A 44 6.00 2.90 0.63
C ARG A 44 4.64 2.93 1.31
N ALA A 45 3.59 2.39 0.68
CA ALA A 45 2.27 2.26 1.29
C ALA A 45 2.29 1.34 2.51
N CYS A 46 2.92 0.17 2.38
CA CYS A 46 3.08 -0.82 3.44
C CYS A 46 3.85 -0.26 4.65
N LYS A 47 4.90 0.54 4.42
CA LYS A 47 5.69 1.21 5.47
C LYS A 47 4.99 2.43 6.10
N GLY A 48 3.76 2.75 5.73
CA GLY A 48 3.04 3.90 6.29
C GLY A 48 3.61 5.26 5.94
N ARG A 49 4.18 5.41 4.73
CA ARG A 49 4.53 6.72 4.19
C ARG A 49 3.29 7.38 3.59
N ARG A 50 3.12 8.69 3.83
CA ARG A 50 2.11 9.50 3.14
C ARG A 50 2.32 9.46 1.63
N LEU A 51 1.29 8.97 0.92
CA LEU A 51 1.21 8.95 -0.54
C LEU A 51 0.18 9.98 -0.99
N THR A 52 0.31 10.46 -2.23
CA THR A 52 -0.71 11.32 -2.82
C THR A 52 -2.00 10.54 -3.08
N PRO A 53 -3.18 11.16 -3.04
CA PRO A 53 -4.47 10.47 -3.22
C PRO A 53 -4.55 9.71 -4.56
N HIS A 54 -3.93 10.23 -5.62
CA HIS A 54 -3.81 9.55 -6.91
C HIS A 54 -3.04 8.23 -6.83
N VAL A 55 -1.94 8.17 -6.06
CA VAL A 55 -1.19 6.92 -5.86
C VAL A 55 -1.95 5.97 -4.94
N GLN A 56 -2.70 6.49 -3.98
CA GLN A 56 -3.53 5.65 -3.12
C GLN A 56 -4.68 4.99 -3.88
N GLN A 57 -5.35 5.72 -4.79
CA GLN A 57 -6.34 5.15 -5.70
C GLN A 57 -5.75 4.01 -6.52
N LYS A 58 -4.58 4.22 -7.12
CA LYS A 58 -3.87 3.21 -7.88
C LYS A 58 -3.60 1.93 -7.09
N ILE A 59 -3.10 2.09 -5.87
CA ILE A 59 -2.80 0.97 -4.99
C ILE A 59 -4.09 0.27 -4.52
N CYS A 60 -5.15 1.03 -4.26
CA CYS A 60 -6.47 0.52 -3.92
C CYS A 60 -7.05 -0.32 -5.07
N ASN A 61 -7.02 0.20 -6.29
CA ASN A 61 -7.46 -0.52 -7.49
C ASN A 61 -6.61 -1.78 -7.73
N ALA A 62 -5.30 -1.69 -7.57
CA ALA A 62 -4.40 -2.83 -7.67
C ALA A 62 -4.72 -3.92 -6.64
N LEU A 63 -4.94 -3.53 -5.38
CA LEU A 63 -5.31 -4.45 -4.32
C LEU A 63 -6.67 -5.08 -4.60
N ASN A 64 -7.63 -4.30 -5.10
CA ASN A 64 -8.95 -4.79 -5.47
C ASN A 64 -8.87 -5.83 -6.59
N ALA A 65 -8.05 -5.57 -7.61
CA ALA A 65 -7.81 -6.48 -8.72
C ALA A 65 -7.10 -7.77 -8.27
N ALA A 66 -6.05 -7.65 -7.45
CA ALA A 66 -5.28 -8.80 -6.95
C ALA A 66 -6.08 -9.67 -5.96
N SER A 67 -6.81 -9.03 -5.06
CA SER A 67 -7.60 -9.72 -4.03
C SER A 67 -8.98 -10.18 -4.52
N GLY A 68 -9.48 -9.65 -5.65
CA GLY A 68 -10.85 -9.85 -6.09
C GLY A 68 -11.92 -9.28 -5.15
N LYS A 69 -11.52 -8.42 -4.20
CA LYS A 69 -12.42 -7.75 -3.24
C LYS A 69 -12.47 -6.27 -3.52
N THR A 70 -13.48 -5.57 -3.01
CA THR A 70 -13.58 -4.12 -3.10
C THR A 70 -13.21 -3.50 -1.77
N PHE A 71 -12.00 -2.95 -1.70
CA PHE A 71 -11.53 -2.11 -0.61
C PHE A 71 -11.65 -0.64 -1.01
N ALA A 72 -11.81 0.23 -0.01
CA ALA A 72 -11.76 1.67 -0.18
C ALA A 72 -10.48 2.25 0.44
N ILE A 73 -10.02 3.38 -0.06
CA ILE A 73 -8.79 4.05 0.43
C ILE A 73 -8.81 4.25 1.95
N ARG A 74 -9.98 4.50 2.53
CA ARG A 74 -10.18 4.68 3.99
C ARG A 74 -9.91 3.40 4.79
N ASP A 75 -10.10 2.23 4.19
CA ASP A 75 -9.75 0.92 4.77
C ASP A 75 -8.26 0.62 4.64
N LEU A 76 -7.59 1.15 3.61
CA LEU A 76 -6.15 0.93 3.38
C LEU A 76 -5.26 1.94 4.11
N PHE A 77 -5.75 3.16 4.33
CA PHE A 77 -5.01 4.28 4.89
C PHE A 77 -5.83 4.98 5.97
N SER A 78 -5.25 5.10 7.17
CA SER A 78 -5.93 5.61 8.37
C SER A 78 -5.62 7.10 8.64
N TYR A 79 -5.71 7.96 7.62
CA TYR A 79 -5.45 9.41 7.75
C TYR A 79 -6.65 10.27 7.39
#